data_AF-A0A8J7UCW6-F1
#
_entry.id   AF-A0A8J7UCW6-F1
#
_cell.length_a   1.000
_cell.length_b   1.000
_cell.length_c   1.000
_cell.angle_alpha   90.00
_cell.angle_beta   90.00
_cell.angle_gamma   90.00
#
_symmetry.space_group_name_H-M   'P 1'
#
loop_
_entity.id
_entity.type
_entity.pdbx_description
1 polymer ?
#
loop_
_entity_poly.entity_id
_entity_poly.type
_entity_poly.pdbx_seq_one_letter_code
_entity_poly.pdbx_strand_id
1 'polypeptide(L)'
;MLLIPKFNDNHPKIKTRLLKALGITLLAFALSFILMQPFSFSAASLLSSSDGNDFTINDFYNKVADSRHVATLDSNIVVVDIAESDRDGIAEILETIALCGPRAVGLDVLFSDPREGDERLIEAVRNCPNIVLAVAVKKAPGTDRFTIDEQTYFTDSLGDVQIGAINFPTQHTNRTIREFRPDYTGEDGEDIPSFALALSEMNSTDTHNTGIFRARGNEYETIRYYSRIFKTFTPDNLIQHAEELSDKIVMIGAIGDPGDIHATPVTASMPGILIHAHATATILSGSYFYQLHKYANWAIAFISCFIVILLSLSLNLGIKGLLLRIIQVGLLYLSIRIGYYFFIEHDVIINFSYTLLMLTFGLFACDIWIGFTTIFRWIAGLFAKPDKSKANNIYIR
;
A
#
# COMPACT_ATOMS: atom_id res chain seq x y z
N MET A 1 15.31 64.99 15.34
CA MET A 1 16.21 63.95 15.89
C MET A 1 15.50 62.61 15.76
N LEU A 2 15.68 61.96 14.61
CA LEU A 2 15.05 60.68 14.27
C LEU A 2 15.83 59.55 14.97
N LEU A 3 15.18 58.88 15.92
CA LEU A 3 15.68 57.65 16.54
C LEU A 3 15.54 56.51 15.53
N ILE A 4 16.63 56.22 14.82
CA ILE A 4 16.79 54.98 14.06
C ILE A 4 16.79 53.83 15.06
N PRO A 5 15.91 52.83 14.96
CA PRO A 5 15.96 51.66 15.82
C PRO A 5 17.23 50.87 15.46
N LYS A 6 18.11 50.68 16.45
CA LYS A 6 19.24 49.76 16.34
C LYS A 6 18.72 48.37 15.99
N PHE A 7 19.02 47.89 14.77
CA PHE A 7 18.93 46.48 14.43
C PHE A 7 19.85 45.72 15.41
N ASN A 8 19.24 44.99 16.33
CA ASN A 8 19.91 44.28 17.42
C ASN A 8 20.58 43.01 16.87
N ASP A 9 21.83 42.75 17.29
CA ASP A 9 22.70 41.62 16.93
C ASP A 9 22.16 40.23 17.38
N ASN A 10 21.01 39.81 16.87
CA ASN A 10 20.44 38.47 17.10
C ASN A 10 20.91 37.42 16.07
N HIS A 11 21.52 37.85 14.96
CA HIS A 11 21.97 36.98 13.87
C HIS A 11 22.97 35.87 14.27
N PRO A 12 24.02 36.11 15.09
CA PRO A 12 25.00 35.06 15.40
C PRO A 12 24.42 33.95 16.29
N LYS A 13 23.49 34.29 17.20
CA LYS A 13 22.81 33.32 18.07
C LYS A 13 21.83 32.45 17.28
N ILE A 14 21.09 33.04 16.35
CA ILE A 14 20.15 32.31 15.47
C ILE A 14 20.90 31.37 14.54
N LYS A 15 21.97 31.84 13.87
CA LYS A 15 22.81 31.01 12.99
C LYS A 15 23.39 29.81 13.73
N THR A 16 23.87 30.01 14.96
CA THR A 16 24.38 28.92 15.81
C THR A 16 23.30 27.90 16.17
N ARG A 17 22.06 28.34 16.45
CA ARG A 17 20.94 27.43 16.73
C ARG A 17 20.54 26.62 15.50
N LEU A 18 20.47 27.25 14.34
CA LEU A 18 20.14 26.58 13.07
C LEU A 18 21.18 25.50 12.72
N LEU A 19 22.48 25.82 12.83
CA LEU A 19 23.56 24.85 12.62
C LEU A 19 23.47 23.66 13.58
N LYS A 20 23.19 23.92 14.86
CA LYS A 20 22.99 22.86 15.85
C LYS A 20 21.77 22.00 15.54
N ALA A 21 20.64 22.61 15.21
CA ALA A 21 19.42 21.89 14.84
C ALA A 21 19.66 21.01 13.61
N LEU A 22 20.37 21.52 12.60
CA LEU A 22 20.72 20.77 11.42
C LEU A 22 21.61 19.57 11.74
N GLY A 23 22.65 19.76 12.56
CA GLY A 23 23.54 18.67 13.00
C GLY A 23 22.79 17.56 13.75
N ILE A 24 21.87 17.92 14.65
CA ILE A 24 21.03 16.95 15.37
C ILE A 24 20.06 16.24 14.42
N THR A 25 19.48 16.96 13.47
CA THR A 25 18.56 16.36 12.47
C THR A 25 19.28 15.37 11.57
N LEU A 26 20.52 15.69 11.15
CA LEU A 26 21.37 14.79 10.39
C LEU A 26 21.74 13.53 11.20
N LEU A 27 22.01 13.68 12.50
CA LEU A 27 22.22 12.54 13.39
C LEU A 27 20.95 11.68 13.49
N ALA A 28 19.77 12.29 13.66
CA ALA A 28 18.50 11.58 13.69
C ALA A 28 18.21 10.85 12.37
N PHE A 29 18.55 11.46 11.24
CA PHE A 29 18.46 10.85 9.92
C PHE A 29 19.38 9.63 9.79
N ALA A 30 20.64 9.75 10.21
CA ALA A 30 21.58 8.63 10.19
C ALA A 30 21.11 7.47 11.08
N LEU A 31 20.64 7.75 12.31
CA LEU A 31 20.07 6.74 13.21
C LEU A 31 18.85 6.06 12.61
N SER A 32 17.93 6.85 12.03
CA SER A 32 16.73 6.36 11.36
C SER A 32 17.09 5.47 10.16
N PHE A 33 18.07 5.89 9.34
CA PHE A 33 18.53 5.13 8.20
C PHE A 33 19.18 3.80 8.59
N ILE A 34 20.04 3.79 9.62
CA ILE A 34 20.68 2.57 10.14
C ILE A 34 19.65 1.57 10.63
N LEU A 35 18.56 2.01 11.28
CA LEU A 35 17.52 1.12 11.79
C LEU A 35 16.60 0.55 10.70
N MET A 36 16.46 1.23 9.56
CA MET A 36 15.70 0.68 8.44
C MET A 36 16.46 -0.42 7.69
N GLN A 37 17.79 -0.43 7.73
CA GLN A 37 18.65 -1.35 6.97
C GLN A 37 18.58 -2.83 7.41
N PRO A 38 18.52 -3.18 8.72
CA PRO A 38 18.46 -4.58 9.14
C PRO A 38 17.05 -5.19 9.29
N PHE A 39 15.95 -4.40 9.25
CA PHE A 39 14.63 -4.90 9.67
C PHE A 39 13.43 -4.58 8.76
N SER A 40 13.57 -3.85 7.65
CA SER A 40 12.40 -3.35 6.88
C SER A 40 11.32 -2.80 7.82
N PHE A 41 11.75 -2.12 8.88
CA PHE A 41 10.90 -1.82 10.03
C PHE A 41 9.83 -0.81 9.63
N SER A 42 8.59 -1.26 9.57
CA SER A 42 7.43 -0.38 9.51
C SER A 42 7.12 0.08 10.93
N ALA A 43 7.28 1.36 11.24
CA ALA A 43 6.89 1.88 12.55
C ALA A 43 5.39 1.68 12.86
N ALA A 44 4.57 1.43 11.83
CA ALA A 44 3.18 1.04 11.99
C ALA A 44 3.01 -0.38 12.55
N SER A 45 3.99 -1.28 12.44
CA SER A 45 3.89 -2.64 12.99
C SER A 45 3.72 -2.66 14.51
N LEU A 46 4.23 -1.64 15.20
CA LEU A 46 3.99 -1.41 16.64
C LEU A 46 2.51 -1.17 16.99
N LEU A 47 1.68 -0.84 16.00
CA LEU A 47 0.23 -0.64 16.14
C LEU A 47 -0.59 -1.88 15.73
N SER A 48 0.06 -2.98 15.34
CA SER A 48 -0.61 -4.21 14.89
C SER A 48 -0.70 -5.27 15.99
N SER A 49 -1.72 -6.13 15.93
CA SER A 49 -1.91 -7.27 16.84
C SER A 49 -1.32 -8.55 16.26
N SER A 50 -0.47 -9.22 17.05
CA SER A 50 0.09 -10.59 16.97
C SER A 50 0.69 -11.18 15.69
N ASP A 51 0.52 -10.62 14.49
CA ASP A 51 1.14 -11.15 13.23
C ASP A 51 2.15 -10.16 12.58
N GLY A 52 2.62 -9.19 13.36
CA GLY A 52 3.06 -7.88 12.88
C GLY A 52 4.51 -7.70 12.42
N ASN A 53 4.95 -8.36 11.34
CA ASN A 53 6.12 -7.90 10.58
C ASN A 53 5.76 -7.26 9.22
N ASP A 54 4.53 -7.41 8.73
CA ASP A 54 4.07 -6.91 7.42
C ASP A 54 3.15 -5.68 7.49
N PHE A 55 2.73 -5.23 8.67
CA PHE A 55 1.74 -4.14 8.76
C PHE A 55 2.31 -2.76 8.37
N THR A 56 1.66 -2.07 7.43
CA THR A 56 2.04 -0.74 6.94
C THR A 56 1.05 0.35 7.36
N ILE A 57 1.47 1.62 7.26
CA ILE A 57 0.56 2.76 7.54
C ILE A 57 -0.61 2.82 6.56
N ASN A 58 -0.45 2.31 5.33
CA ASN A 58 -1.51 2.26 4.35
C ASN A 58 -2.58 1.23 4.72
N ASP A 59 -2.18 0.13 5.38
CA ASP A 59 -3.14 -0.85 5.90
C ASP A 59 -3.98 -0.25 7.02
N PHE A 60 -3.37 0.57 7.88
CA PHE A 60 -4.10 1.36 8.87
C PHE A 60 -5.13 2.29 8.20
N TYR A 61 -4.76 3.00 7.14
CA TYR A 61 -5.70 3.87 6.42
C TYR A 61 -6.84 3.10 5.77
N ASN A 62 -6.55 1.98 5.11
CA ASN A 62 -7.57 1.08 4.56
C ASN A 62 -8.53 0.61 5.66
N LYS A 63 -8.02 0.09 6.77
CA LYS A 63 -8.83 -0.43 7.88
C LYS A 63 -9.72 0.66 8.51
N VAL A 64 -9.19 1.87 8.71
CA VAL A 64 -9.96 2.99 9.25
C VAL A 64 -11.02 3.48 8.27
N ALA A 65 -10.72 3.47 6.97
CA ALA A 65 -11.68 3.84 5.93
C ALA A 65 -12.79 2.79 5.77
N ASP A 66 -12.43 1.51 5.86
CA ASP A 66 -13.37 0.40 5.73
C ASP A 66 -14.29 0.27 6.95
N SER A 67 -13.82 0.65 8.13
CA SER A 67 -14.63 0.71 9.36
C SER A 67 -15.70 1.83 9.35
N ARG A 68 -15.80 2.63 8.28
CA ARG A 68 -16.86 3.64 8.15
C ARG A 68 -18.20 2.95 7.89
N HIS A 69 -19.28 3.52 8.41
CA HIS A 69 -20.65 2.98 8.23
C HIS A 69 -21.15 2.98 6.78
N VAL A 70 -20.49 3.73 5.88
CA VAL A 70 -20.91 3.85 4.48
C VAL A 70 -20.00 2.98 3.61
N ALA A 71 -20.56 1.89 3.09
CA ALA A 71 -19.98 1.10 2.02
C ALA A 71 -20.70 1.41 0.71
N THR A 72 -19.95 1.41 -0.40
CA THR A 72 -20.48 1.61 -1.74
C THR A 72 -20.66 0.25 -2.39
N LEU A 73 -21.88 -0.04 -2.82
CA LEU A 73 -22.16 -1.22 -3.63
C LEU A 73 -21.63 -0.97 -5.04
N ASP A 74 -20.74 -1.84 -5.52
CA ASP A 74 -20.25 -1.76 -6.89
C ASP A 74 -21.38 -2.07 -7.87
N SER A 75 -21.54 -1.23 -8.89
CA SER A 75 -22.63 -1.34 -9.86
C SER A 75 -22.24 -2.08 -11.14
N ASN A 76 -20.97 -2.44 -11.32
CA ASN A 76 -20.46 -3.06 -12.55
C ASN A 76 -20.14 -4.54 -12.37
N ILE A 77 -19.79 -4.96 -11.16
CA ILE A 77 -19.30 -6.32 -10.88
C ILE A 77 -20.30 -7.08 -10.00
N VAL A 78 -20.57 -8.33 -10.40
CA VAL A 78 -21.34 -9.31 -9.62
C VAL A 78 -20.49 -10.56 -9.45
N VAL A 79 -20.55 -11.16 -8.27
CA VAL A 79 -19.83 -12.39 -7.94
C VAL A 79 -20.82 -13.54 -7.82
N VAL A 80 -20.48 -14.70 -8.38
CA VAL A 80 -21.24 -15.93 -8.25
C VAL A 80 -20.38 -16.93 -7.49
N ASP A 81 -20.83 -17.29 -6.30
CA ASP A 81 -20.16 -18.26 -5.43
C ASP A 81 -20.45 -19.68 -5.89
N ILE A 82 -19.40 -20.43 -6.17
CA ILE A 82 -19.46 -21.82 -6.64
C ILE A 82 -18.82 -22.82 -5.69
N ALA A 83 -18.58 -22.46 -4.42
CA ALA A 83 -17.88 -23.31 -3.46
C ALA A 83 -18.49 -24.73 -3.32
N GLU A 84 -19.81 -24.85 -3.44
CA GLU A 84 -20.55 -26.11 -3.34
C GLU A 84 -20.94 -26.71 -4.71
N SER A 85 -20.44 -26.15 -5.81
CA SER A 85 -20.77 -26.60 -7.17
C SER A 85 -19.72 -27.55 -7.73
N ASP A 86 -20.18 -28.63 -8.37
CA ASP A 86 -19.32 -29.50 -9.17
C ASP A 86 -19.22 -28.99 -10.62
N ARG A 87 -18.56 -29.76 -11.50
CA ARG A 87 -18.36 -29.35 -12.90
C ARG A 87 -19.66 -29.23 -13.70
N ASP A 88 -20.68 -30.03 -13.36
CA ASP A 88 -21.99 -29.96 -14.01
C ASP A 88 -22.77 -28.73 -13.52
N GLY A 89 -22.71 -28.44 -12.22
CA GLY A 89 -23.25 -27.20 -11.65
C GLY A 89 -22.59 -25.94 -12.22
N ILE A 90 -21.26 -25.94 -12.39
CA ILE A 90 -20.57 -24.82 -13.05
C ILE A 90 -21.03 -24.65 -14.50
N ALA A 91 -21.27 -25.74 -15.23
CA ALA A 91 -21.82 -25.68 -16.60
C ALA A 91 -23.22 -25.04 -16.61
N GLU A 92 -24.12 -25.44 -15.71
CA GLU A 92 -25.47 -24.85 -15.58
C GLU A 92 -25.43 -23.35 -15.26
N ILE A 93 -24.51 -22.94 -14.38
CA ILE A 93 -24.29 -21.53 -14.02
C ILE A 93 -23.84 -20.73 -15.25
N LEU A 94 -22.87 -21.25 -16.00
CA LEU A 94 -22.37 -20.60 -17.22
C LEU A 94 -23.47 -20.47 -18.29
N GLU A 95 -24.25 -21.53 -18.50
CA GLU A 95 -25.42 -21.53 -19.40
C GLU A 95 -26.43 -20.46 -18.99
N THR A 96 -26.75 -20.36 -17.70
CA THR A 96 -27.68 -19.36 -17.15
C THR A 96 -27.15 -17.94 -17.33
N ILE A 97 -25.88 -17.70 -16.99
CA ILE A 97 -25.24 -16.39 -17.12
C ILE A 97 -25.20 -15.96 -18.59
N ALA A 98 -24.86 -16.86 -19.52
CA ALA A 98 -24.82 -16.56 -20.94
C ALA A 98 -26.17 -16.02 -21.47
N LEU A 99 -27.29 -16.51 -20.95
CA LEU A 99 -28.63 -16.04 -21.33
C LEU A 99 -28.99 -14.65 -20.77
N CYS A 100 -28.26 -14.16 -19.77
CA CYS A 100 -28.55 -12.87 -19.12
C CYS A 100 -27.91 -11.66 -19.84
N GLY A 101 -27.08 -11.89 -20.85
CA GLY A 101 -26.36 -10.84 -21.57
C GLY A 101 -25.36 -10.07 -20.70
N PRO A 102 -24.38 -10.75 -20.06
CA PRO A 102 -23.33 -10.10 -19.28
C PRO A 102 -22.40 -9.32 -20.22
N ARG A 103 -21.74 -8.30 -19.67
CA ARG A 103 -20.68 -7.58 -20.38
C ARG A 103 -19.46 -8.46 -20.57
N ALA A 104 -19.03 -9.11 -19.49
CA ALA A 104 -17.92 -10.06 -19.47
C ALA A 104 -18.15 -11.12 -18.41
N VAL A 105 -17.59 -12.31 -18.61
CA VAL A 105 -17.66 -13.43 -17.64
C VAL A 105 -16.25 -13.86 -17.28
N GLY A 106 -15.92 -13.87 -15.99
CA GLY A 106 -14.65 -14.40 -15.51
C GLY A 106 -14.86 -15.73 -14.82
N LEU A 107 -14.16 -16.78 -15.25
CA LEU A 107 -14.16 -18.07 -14.57
C LEU A 107 -12.82 -18.28 -13.84
N ASP A 108 -12.84 -18.08 -12.53
CA ASP A 108 -11.69 -18.24 -11.64
C ASP A 108 -11.59 -19.69 -11.13
N VAL A 109 -11.40 -20.61 -12.07
CA VAL A 109 -11.25 -22.04 -11.80
C VAL A 109 -10.24 -22.66 -12.77
N LEU A 110 -9.29 -23.41 -12.22
CA LEU A 110 -8.32 -24.19 -12.98
C LEU A 110 -8.70 -25.68 -12.94
N PHE A 111 -9.11 -26.24 -14.09
CA PHE A 111 -9.39 -27.67 -14.21
C PHE A 111 -8.13 -28.42 -14.69
N SER A 112 -7.39 -29.01 -13.76
CA SER A 112 -6.10 -29.67 -14.05
C SER A 112 -6.25 -30.93 -14.92
N ASP A 113 -7.24 -31.78 -14.62
CA ASP A 113 -7.40 -33.09 -15.25
C ASP A 113 -8.79 -33.26 -15.90
N PRO A 114 -8.88 -34.02 -17.01
CA PRO A 114 -10.15 -34.42 -17.60
C PRO A 114 -10.95 -35.35 -16.68
N ARG A 115 -12.28 -35.20 -16.72
CA ARG A 115 -13.25 -36.06 -16.04
C ARG A 115 -14.34 -36.51 -17.01
N GLU A 116 -14.95 -37.65 -16.69
CA GLU A 116 -16.14 -38.13 -17.42
C GLU A 116 -17.28 -37.11 -17.25
N GLY A 117 -17.93 -36.74 -18.35
CA GLY A 117 -19.02 -35.76 -18.35
C GLY A 117 -18.59 -34.30 -18.58
N ASP A 118 -17.30 -34.00 -18.73
CA ASP A 118 -16.82 -32.62 -19.00
C ASP A 118 -17.32 -32.03 -20.33
N GLU A 119 -17.93 -32.83 -21.21
CA GLU A 119 -18.48 -32.39 -22.50
C GLU A 119 -19.44 -31.19 -22.35
N ARG A 120 -20.33 -31.25 -21.35
CA ARG A 120 -21.26 -30.14 -21.05
C ARG A 120 -20.53 -28.90 -20.56
N LEU A 121 -19.54 -29.05 -19.68
CA LEU A 121 -18.73 -27.93 -19.18
C LEU A 121 -17.95 -27.25 -20.32
N ILE A 122 -17.31 -28.04 -21.19
CA ILE A 122 -16.57 -27.54 -22.34
C ILE A 122 -17.51 -26.78 -23.29
N GLU A 123 -18.71 -27.33 -23.54
CA GLU A 123 -19.72 -26.67 -24.37
C GLU A 123 -20.24 -25.38 -23.73
N ALA A 124 -20.51 -25.39 -22.42
CA ALA A 124 -20.94 -24.21 -21.67
C ALA A 124 -19.89 -23.08 -21.72
N VAL A 125 -18.61 -23.42 -21.51
CA VAL A 125 -17.50 -22.46 -21.65
C VAL A 125 -17.41 -21.92 -23.07
N ARG A 126 -17.47 -22.80 -24.09
CA ARG A 126 -17.38 -22.42 -25.50
C ARG A 126 -18.51 -21.50 -25.94
N ASN A 127 -19.72 -21.71 -25.41
CA ASN A 127 -20.91 -20.94 -25.77
C ASN A 127 -21.11 -19.70 -24.88
N CYS A 128 -20.31 -19.53 -23.82
CA CYS A 128 -20.39 -18.37 -22.95
C CYS A 128 -19.78 -17.14 -23.64
N PRO A 129 -20.56 -16.06 -23.87
CA PRO A 129 -20.03 -14.87 -24.52
C PRO A 129 -19.04 -14.15 -23.60
N ASN A 130 -18.00 -13.59 -24.20
CA ASN A 130 -17.09 -12.66 -23.53
C ASN A 130 -16.43 -13.26 -22.27
N ILE A 131 -16.11 -14.55 -22.33
CA ILE A 131 -15.50 -15.27 -21.23
C ILE A 131 -13.99 -15.07 -21.16
N VAL A 132 -13.48 -14.89 -19.94
CA VAL A 132 -12.06 -14.86 -19.59
C VAL A 132 -11.79 -16.05 -18.69
N LEU A 133 -10.85 -16.91 -19.09
CA LEU A 133 -10.42 -18.07 -18.32
C LEU A 133 -9.20 -17.75 -17.46
N ALA A 134 -9.20 -18.24 -16.22
CA ALA A 134 -8.04 -18.14 -15.35
C ALA A 134 -6.84 -18.92 -15.88
N VAL A 135 -5.65 -18.34 -15.72
CA VAL A 135 -4.36 -19.01 -15.88
C VAL A 135 -3.43 -18.63 -14.73
N ALA A 136 -2.60 -19.56 -14.28
CA ALA A 136 -1.48 -19.24 -13.40
C ALA A 136 -0.22 -19.08 -14.25
N VAL A 137 0.58 -18.05 -13.98
CA VAL A 137 1.86 -17.82 -14.65
C VAL A 137 3.04 -17.96 -13.68
N LYS A 138 4.19 -18.35 -14.20
CA LYS A 138 5.46 -18.38 -13.46
C LYS A 138 6.53 -17.60 -14.19
N LYS A 139 7.48 -17.08 -13.42
CA LYS A 139 8.65 -16.40 -13.97
C LYS A 139 9.61 -17.41 -14.57
N ALA A 140 10.04 -17.18 -15.81
CA ALA A 140 10.98 -18.04 -16.50
C ALA A 140 12.39 -17.96 -15.87
N PRO A 141 13.10 -19.08 -15.72
CA PRO A 141 14.41 -19.10 -15.06
C PRO A 141 15.43 -18.16 -15.72
N GLY A 142 15.98 -17.23 -14.93
CA GLY A 142 17.03 -16.31 -15.39
C GLY A 142 16.56 -15.17 -16.29
N THR A 143 15.25 -14.92 -16.40
CA THR A 143 14.68 -13.80 -17.17
C THR A 143 13.65 -13.03 -16.36
N ASP A 144 13.23 -11.86 -16.84
CA ASP A 144 12.07 -11.10 -16.32
C ASP A 144 10.77 -11.43 -17.07
N ARG A 145 10.75 -12.53 -17.83
CA ARG A 145 9.60 -12.98 -18.63
C ARG A 145 8.81 -14.07 -17.90
N PHE A 146 7.59 -14.29 -18.35
CA PHE A 146 6.64 -15.23 -17.76
C PHE A 146 6.20 -16.30 -18.76
N THR A 147 5.81 -17.44 -18.22
CA THR A 147 5.15 -18.52 -18.97
C THR A 147 3.93 -18.99 -18.21
N ILE A 148 2.95 -19.55 -18.91
CA ILE A 148 1.82 -20.22 -18.28
C ILE A 148 2.35 -21.43 -17.51
N ASP A 149 2.04 -21.47 -16.22
CA ASP A 149 2.38 -22.57 -15.30
C ASP A 149 1.25 -23.59 -15.24
N GLU A 150 0.02 -23.09 -15.01
CA GLU A 150 -1.19 -23.89 -14.94
C GLU A 150 -2.30 -23.23 -15.75
N GLN A 151 -3.06 -24.04 -16.48
CA GLN A 151 -4.26 -23.64 -17.19
C GLN A 151 -5.24 -24.81 -17.21
N THR A 152 -6.51 -24.51 -17.46
CA THR A 152 -7.53 -25.53 -17.68
C THR A 152 -7.17 -26.45 -18.85
N TYR A 153 -7.25 -27.77 -18.67
CA TYR A 153 -6.72 -28.76 -19.63
C TYR A 153 -7.32 -28.65 -21.04
N PHE A 154 -8.54 -28.12 -21.16
CA PHE A 154 -9.25 -27.96 -22.43
C PHE A 154 -9.11 -26.56 -23.05
N THR A 155 -8.38 -25.62 -22.43
CA THR A 155 -8.22 -24.24 -22.93
C THR A 155 -7.74 -24.22 -24.39
N ASP A 156 -6.71 -24.99 -24.72
CA ASP A 156 -6.14 -25.06 -26.08
C ASP A 156 -7.14 -25.58 -27.13
N SER A 157 -8.17 -26.33 -26.71
CA SER A 157 -9.21 -26.89 -27.59
C SER A 157 -10.37 -25.93 -27.86
N LEU A 158 -10.44 -24.81 -27.14
CA LEU A 158 -11.49 -23.81 -27.29
C LEU A 158 -11.21 -22.82 -28.43
N GLY A 159 -9.95 -22.73 -28.90
CA GLY A 159 -9.55 -21.79 -29.94
C GLY A 159 -9.27 -20.41 -29.38
N ASP A 160 -9.88 -19.38 -29.96
CA ASP A 160 -9.69 -17.98 -29.57
C ASP A 160 -10.51 -17.64 -28.31
N VAL A 161 -9.95 -17.98 -27.15
CA VAL A 161 -10.51 -17.66 -25.83
C VAL A 161 -9.58 -16.72 -25.09
N GLN A 162 -10.14 -15.70 -24.43
CA GLN A 162 -9.33 -14.78 -23.66
C GLN A 162 -8.93 -15.44 -22.34
N ILE A 163 -7.66 -15.25 -21.96
CA ILE A 163 -7.11 -15.71 -20.69
C ILE A 163 -6.74 -14.52 -19.80
N GLY A 164 -6.68 -14.77 -18.49
CA GLY A 164 -6.29 -13.77 -17.51
C GLY A 164 -5.50 -14.39 -16.36
N ALA A 165 -4.33 -13.83 -16.08
CA ALA A 165 -3.47 -14.32 -15.01
C ALA A 165 -4.06 -14.02 -13.62
N ILE A 166 -4.25 -15.06 -12.81
CA ILE A 166 -4.83 -14.97 -11.46
C ILE A 166 -3.79 -14.81 -10.35
N ASN A 167 -2.51 -14.71 -10.71
CA ASN A 167 -1.44 -14.56 -9.73
C ASN A 167 -1.62 -13.29 -8.87
N PHE A 168 -1.30 -13.42 -7.58
CA PHE A 168 -1.12 -12.30 -6.66
C PHE A 168 0.37 -12.04 -6.41
N PRO A 169 1.09 -11.39 -7.35
CA PRO A 169 2.49 -11.11 -7.16
C PRO A 169 2.64 -10.03 -6.08
N THR A 170 3.50 -10.29 -5.10
CA THR A 170 3.79 -9.33 -4.04
C THR A 170 5.24 -8.83 -4.20
N GLN A 171 5.46 -7.51 -4.10
CA GLN A 171 6.83 -6.94 -4.07
C GLN A 171 7.60 -7.31 -2.79
N HIS A 172 6.91 -7.88 -1.80
CA HIS A 172 7.45 -8.24 -0.50
C HIS A 172 7.12 -9.70 -0.21
N THR A 173 7.99 -10.40 0.52
CA THR A 173 7.85 -11.82 0.97
C THR A 173 6.67 -12.06 1.93
N ASN A 174 5.66 -11.21 1.85
CA ASN A 174 4.68 -10.90 2.85
C ASN A 174 3.29 -11.35 2.39
N ARG A 175 2.50 -11.85 3.34
CA ARG A 175 1.22 -12.55 3.12
C ARG A 175 0.07 -11.64 2.64
N THR A 176 0.21 -10.32 2.80
CA THR A 176 -0.89 -9.38 2.53
C THR A 176 -0.87 -8.92 1.07
N ILE A 177 -1.94 -9.21 0.34
CA ILE A 177 -2.12 -8.78 -1.05
C ILE A 177 -2.60 -7.32 -1.06
N ARG A 178 -1.80 -6.43 -1.63
CA ARG A 178 -2.06 -4.97 -1.70
C ARG A 178 -2.11 -4.43 -3.11
N GLU A 179 -1.47 -5.16 -4.01
CA GLU A 179 -1.18 -4.75 -5.37
C GLU A 179 -1.41 -5.94 -6.29
N PHE A 180 -1.58 -5.63 -7.56
CA PHE A 180 -1.61 -6.60 -8.63
C PHE A 180 -0.74 -6.09 -9.78
N ARG A 181 -0.26 -7.02 -10.60
CA ARG A 181 0.47 -6.70 -11.83
C ARG A 181 -0.53 -6.58 -12.98
N PRO A 182 -0.54 -5.48 -13.75
CA PRO A 182 -1.41 -5.32 -14.91
C PRO A 182 -1.24 -6.43 -15.95
N ASP A 183 0.01 -6.68 -16.36
CA ASP A 183 0.39 -7.57 -17.44
C ASP A 183 1.69 -8.33 -17.14
N TYR A 184 1.81 -9.53 -17.68
CA TYR A 184 2.96 -10.40 -17.55
C TYR A 184 3.56 -10.63 -18.94
N THR A 185 4.73 -10.03 -19.19
CA THR A 185 5.41 -10.18 -20.48
C THR A 185 5.87 -11.62 -20.70
N GLY A 186 5.30 -12.27 -21.71
CA GLY A 186 5.55 -13.65 -22.09
C GLY A 186 6.96 -13.90 -22.63
N GLU A 187 7.42 -15.15 -22.63
CA GLU A 187 8.69 -15.55 -23.25
C GLU A 187 8.71 -15.31 -24.77
N ASP A 188 7.57 -15.47 -25.43
CA ASP A 188 7.30 -15.15 -26.83
C ASP A 188 7.26 -13.65 -27.13
N GLY A 189 7.15 -12.82 -26.08
CA GLY A 189 7.03 -11.37 -26.17
C GLY A 189 5.59 -10.87 -26.23
N GLU A 190 4.59 -11.76 -26.16
CA GLU A 190 3.19 -11.38 -26.01
C GLU A 190 2.86 -11.20 -24.52
N ASP A 191 2.14 -10.14 -24.19
CA ASP A 191 1.75 -9.87 -22.82
C ASP A 191 0.52 -10.71 -22.43
N ILE A 192 0.61 -11.40 -21.29
CA ILE A 192 -0.51 -12.08 -20.66
C ILE A 192 -1.16 -11.08 -19.69
N PRO A 193 -2.39 -10.61 -19.94
CA PRO A 193 -3.05 -9.67 -19.03
C PRO A 193 -3.40 -10.37 -17.70
N SER A 194 -3.42 -9.62 -16.61
CA SER A 194 -4.06 -10.09 -15.38
C SER A 194 -5.54 -10.33 -15.58
N PHE A 195 -6.12 -11.23 -14.78
CA PHE A 195 -7.55 -11.54 -14.80
C PHE A 195 -8.41 -10.29 -14.65
N ALA A 196 -8.01 -9.38 -13.75
CA ALA A 196 -8.69 -8.11 -13.56
C ALA A 196 -8.64 -7.19 -14.78
N LEU A 197 -7.49 -7.12 -15.45
CA LEU A 197 -7.31 -6.28 -16.64
C LEU A 197 -8.07 -6.85 -17.84
N ALA A 198 -7.95 -8.15 -18.09
CA ALA A 198 -8.69 -8.86 -19.14
C ALA A 198 -10.20 -8.61 -19.00
N LEU A 199 -10.78 -8.79 -17.81
CA LEU A 199 -12.19 -8.52 -17.55
C LEU A 199 -12.58 -7.04 -17.72
N SER A 200 -11.70 -6.11 -17.32
CA SER A 200 -11.99 -4.69 -17.44
C SER A 200 -12.00 -4.17 -18.89
N GLU A 201 -11.24 -4.82 -19.78
CA GLU A 201 -11.15 -4.46 -21.20
C GLU A 201 -12.17 -5.23 -22.05
N MET A 202 -12.58 -6.41 -21.61
CA MET A 202 -13.50 -7.29 -22.32
C MET A 202 -14.86 -6.64 -22.56
N ASN A 203 -15.19 -6.41 -23.84
CA ASN A 203 -16.42 -5.76 -24.29
C ASN A 203 -16.73 -4.44 -23.57
N SER A 204 -15.70 -3.69 -23.17
CA SER A 204 -15.91 -2.39 -22.54
C SER A 204 -16.43 -1.38 -23.56
N THR A 205 -17.53 -0.71 -23.22
CA THR A 205 -18.10 0.41 -23.99
C THR A 205 -17.39 1.74 -23.67
N ASP A 206 -16.72 1.81 -22.52
CA ASP A 206 -15.92 2.97 -22.08
C ASP A 206 -14.50 2.53 -21.76
N THR A 207 -13.56 2.87 -22.65
CA THR A 207 -12.14 2.56 -22.51
C THR A 207 -11.34 3.71 -21.91
N HIS A 208 -11.99 4.75 -21.37
CA HIS A 208 -11.29 5.92 -20.84
C HIS A 208 -10.36 5.56 -19.68
N ASN A 209 -10.90 4.86 -18.67
CA ASN A 209 -10.14 4.52 -17.46
C ASN A 209 -9.10 3.44 -17.75
N THR A 210 -9.41 2.41 -18.55
CA THR A 210 -8.42 1.40 -18.98
C THR A 210 -7.30 2.03 -19.81
N GLY A 211 -7.62 3.02 -20.67
CA GLY A 211 -6.62 3.80 -21.40
C GLY A 211 -5.69 4.60 -20.48
N ILE A 212 -6.23 5.27 -19.46
CA ILE A 212 -5.43 5.95 -18.43
C ILE A 212 -4.56 4.93 -17.68
N PHE A 213 -5.14 3.78 -17.32
CA PHE A 213 -4.44 2.71 -16.62
C PHE A 213 -3.21 2.23 -17.41
N ARG A 214 -3.38 1.89 -18.68
CA ARG A 214 -2.28 1.48 -19.58
C ARG A 214 -1.21 2.58 -19.73
N ALA A 215 -1.63 3.84 -19.84
CA ALA A 215 -0.72 4.97 -20.01
C ALA A 215 0.19 5.23 -18.79
N ARG A 216 -0.17 4.72 -17.60
CA ARG A 216 0.66 4.85 -16.39
C ARG A 216 1.94 4.02 -16.47
N GLY A 217 1.93 2.89 -17.17
CA GLY A 217 3.11 2.04 -17.37
C GLY A 217 3.73 1.52 -16.07
N ASN A 218 2.95 1.39 -14.99
CA ASN A 218 3.43 0.85 -13.73
C ASN A 218 3.49 -0.68 -13.79
N GLU A 219 4.54 -1.27 -13.24
CA GLU A 219 4.65 -2.73 -13.12
C GLU A 219 3.64 -3.31 -12.11
N TYR A 220 3.28 -2.53 -11.10
CA TYR A 220 2.33 -2.89 -10.05
C TYR A 220 1.36 -1.74 -9.77
N GLU A 221 0.11 -2.07 -9.50
CA GLU A 221 -0.94 -1.13 -9.16
C GLU A 221 -1.58 -1.48 -7.82
N THR A 222 -1.77 -0.48 -6.95
CA THR A 222 -2.35 -0.68 -5.62
C THR A 222 -3.86 -0.87 -5.72
N ILE A 223 -4.38 -1.91 -5.08
CA ILE A 223 -5.80 -2.26 -5.06
C ILE A 223 -6.54 -1.38 -4.05
N ARG A 224 -7.70 -0.86 -4.46
CA ARG A 224 -8.59 -0.10 -3.57
C ARG A 224 -9.61 -1.01 -2.89
N TYR A 225 -9.34 -1.36 -1.63
CA TYR A 225 -10.20 -2.27 -0.86
C TYR A 225 -11.34 -1.59 -0.10
N TYR A 226 -11.08 -0.45 0.53
CA TYR A 226 -12.01 0.09 1.53
C TYR A 226 -13.36 0.56 0.96
N SER A 227 -14.39 0.44 1.79
CA SER A 227 -15.73 1.01 1.55
C SER A 227 -16.36 0.55 0.23
N ARG A 228 -16.03 -0.66 -0.23
CA ARG A 228 -16.62 -1.28 -1.44
C ARG A 228 -17.10 -2.68 -1.13
N ILE A 229 -18.31 -2.98 -1.57
CA ILE A 229 -18.94 -4.30 -1.47
C ILE A 229 -19.47 -4.72 -2.83
N PHE A 230 -19.57 -6.02 -3.05
CA PHE A 230 -20.06 -6.62 -4.30
C PHE A 230 -21.34 -7.40 -4.03
N LYS A 231 -22.23 -7.46 -5.02
CA LYS A 231 -23.35 -8.41 -4.96
C LYS A 231 -22.79 -9.81 -5.15
N THR A 232 -23.22 -10.72 -4.30
CA THR A 232 -22.85 -12.13 -4.36
C THR A 232 -24.11 -12.97 -4.46
N PHE A 233 -24.15 -13.84 -5.46
CA PHE A 233 -25.22 -14.79 -5.67
C PHE A 233 -24.70 -16.21 -5.54
N THR A 234 -25.58 -17.12 -5.16
CA THR A 234 -25.34 -18.57 -5.16
C THR A 234 -26.14 -19.18 -6.32
N PRO A 235 -25.85 -20.43 -6.72
CA PRO A 235 -26.56 -21.05 -7.84
C PRO A 235 -28.08 -21.06 -7.64
N ASP A 236 -28.54 -21.29 -6.40
CA ASP A 236 -29.96 -21.36 -6.02
C ASP A 236 -30.76 -20.06 -6.25
N ASN A 237 -30.10 -18.89 -6.19
CA ASN A 237 -30.77 -17.59 -6.33
C ASN A 237 -30.39 -16.84 -7.62
N LEU A 238 -29.49 -17.41 -8.43
CA LEU A 238 -28.98 -16.79 -9.65
C LEU A 238 -30.11 -16.43 -10.64
N ILE A 239 -31.04 -17.35 -10.89
CA ILE A 239 -32.16 -17.15 -11.81
C ILE A 239 -33.08 -16.01 -11.35
N GLN A 240 -33.29 -15.88 -10.04
CA GLN A 240 -34.16 -14.83 -9.47
C GLN A 240 -33.57 -13.43 -9.65
N HIS A 241 -32.25 -13.35 -9.88
CA HIS A 241 -31.50 -12.12 -10.03
C HIS A 241 -30.90 -11.95 -11.43
N ALA A 242 -31.46 -12.63 -12.44
CA ALA A 242 -30.98 -12.57 -13.83
C ALA A 242 -30.85 -11.14 -14.39
N GLU A 243 -31.78 -10.24 -14.05
CA GLU A 243 -31.72 -8.83 -14.46
C GLU A 243 -30.48 -8.10 -13.90
N GLU A 244 -29.98 -8.54 -12.75
CA GLU A 244 -28.81 -7.94 -12.09
C GLU A 244 -27.48 -8.40 -12.70
N LEU A 245 -27.51 -9.39 -13.60
CA LEU A 245 -26.35 -9.90 -14.35
C LEU A 245 -26.19 -9.22 -15.71
N SER A 246 -27.23 -8.56 -16.20
CA SER A 246 -27.24 -7.92 -17.53
C SER A 246 -26.31 -6.70 -17.57
N ASP A 247 -25.48 -6.63 -18.61
CA ASP A 247 -24.42 -5.63 -18.77
C ASP A 247 -23.50 -5.50 -17.53
N LYS A 248 -23.27 -6.62 -16.82
CA LYS A 248 -22.28 -6.69 -15.72
C LYS A 248 -21.07 -7.52 -16.09
N ILE A 249 -19.99 -7.28 -15.37
CA ILE A 249 -18.88 -8.23 -15.28
C ILE A 249 -19.27 -9.25 -14.21
N VAL A 250 -19.50 -10.50 -14.64
CA VAL A 250 -19.88 -11.60 -13.76
C VAL A 250 -18.65 -12.44 -13.46
N MET A 251 -18.23 -12.48 -12.19
CA MET A 251 -17.07 -13.22 -11.72
C MET A 251 -17.52 -14.49 -11.01
N ILE A 252 -17.11 -15.64 -11.51
CA ILE A 252 -17.47 -16.96 -10.99
C ILE A 252 -16.24 -17.54 -10.31
N GLY A 253 -16.33 -17.80 -9.00
CA GLY A 253 -15.23 -18.32 -8.21
C GLY A 253 -15.70 -18.79 -6.85
N ALA A 254 -14.93 -19.67 -6.20
CA ALA A 254 -15.30 -20.22 -4.91
C ALA A 254 -15.11 -19.19 -3.79
N ILE A 255 -16.15 -18.93 -3.00
CA ILE A 255 -16.02 -18.15 -1.78
C ILE A 255 -15.83 -19.09 -0.60
N GLY A 256 -14.72 -18.91 0.13
CA GLY A 256 -14.45 -19.67 1.35
C GLY A 256 -13.67 -20.96 1.14
N ASP A 257 -13.12 -21.21 -0.05
CA ASP A 257 -12.07 -22.22 -0.24
C ASP A 257 -10.84 -21.85 0.62
N PRO A 258 -10.46 -22.65 1.63
CA PRO A 258 -9.28 -22.36 2.46
C PRO A 258 -7.98 -22.21 1.66
N GLY A 259 -7.89 -22.82 0.47
CA GLY A 259 -6.73 -22.70 -0.42
C GLY A 259 -6.62 -21.34 -1.12
N ASP A 260 -7.73 -20.61 -1.24
CA ASP A 260 -7.81 -19.31 -1.94
C ASP A 260 -8.28 -18.18 -1.00
N ILE A 261 -7.88 -18.25 0.27
CA ILE A 261 -8.08 -17.19 1.25
C ILE A 261 -6.76 -16.46 1.49
N HIS A 262 -6.77 -15.15 1.29
CA HIS A 262 -5.58 -14.31 1.42
C HIS A 262 -5.79 -13.17 2.42
N ALA A 263 -4.69 -12.72 3.03
CA ALA A 263 -4.71 -11.51 3.84
C ALA A 263 -4.73 -10.27 2.94
N THR A 264 -5.51 -9.27 3.31
CA THR A 264 -5.63 -7.97 2.64
C THR A 264 -5.55 -6.85 3.66
N PRO A 265 -5.36 -5.58 3.25
CA PRO A 265 -5.33 -4.43 4.16
C PRO A 265 -6.58 -4.28 5.05
N VAL A 266 -7.74 -4.78 4.61
CA VAL A 266 -9.02 -4.63 5.32
C VAL A 266 -9.39 -5.85 6.15
N THR A 267 -9.07 -7.06 5.68
CA THR A 267 -9.38 -8.33 6.37
C THR A 267 -8.25 -9.34 6.20
N ALA A 268 -8.01 -10.17 7.21
CA ALA A 268 -7.02 -11.24 7.16
C ALA A 268 -7.47 -12.45 6.32
N SER A 269 -8.74 -12.49 5.92
CA SER A 269 -9.37 -13.65 5.29
C SER A 269 -10.29 -13.20 4.14
N MET A 270 -9.72 -12.79 3.01
CA MET A 270 -10.46 -12.43 1.80
C MET A 270 -10.36 -13.56 0.76
N PRO A 271 -11.48 -14.04 0.20
CA PRO A 271 -11.49 -14.92 -0.98
C PRO A 271 -10.77 -14.27 -2.17
N GLY A 272 -9.98 -15.05 -2.93
CA GLY A 272 -9.22 -14.57 -4.10
C GLY A 272 -10.09 -13.91 -5.16
N ILE A 273 -11.27 -14.48 -5.44
CA ILE A 273 -12.25 -13.90 -6.36
C ILE A 273 -12.68 -12.47 -5.97
N LEU A 274 -12.78 -12.16 -4.67
CA LEU A 274 -13.10 -10.81 -4.20
C LEU A 274 -11.91 -9.85 -4.36
N ILE A 275 -10.68 -10.36 -4.29
CA ILE A 275 -9.48 -9.57 -4.60
C ILE A 275 -9.47 -9.19 -6.08
N HIS A 276 -9.78 -10.14 -6.97
CA HIS A 276 -9.96 -9.87 -8.40
C HIS A 276 -11.10 -8.89 -8.66
N ALA A 277 -12.20 -8.99 -7.92
CA ALA A 277 -13.28 -8.00 -7.97
C ALA A 277 -12.77 -6.60 -7.60
N HIS A 278 -12.09 -6.44 -6.46
CA HIS A 278 -11.50 -5.15 -6.06
C HIS A 278 -10.48 -4.60 -7.07
N ALA A 279 -9.62 -5.46 -7.65
CA ALA A 279 -8.64 -5.06 -8.65
C ALA A 279 -9.32 -4.56 -9.93
N THR A 280 -10.30 -5.31 -10.45
CA THR A 280 -11.10 -4.92 -11.62
C THR A 280 -11.85 -3.62 -11.36
N ALA A 281 -12.46 -3.50 -10.18
CA ALA A 281 -13.21 -2.33 -9.77
C ALA A 281 -12.32 -1.09 -9.60
N THR A 282 -11.05 -1.28 -9.23
CA THR A 282 -10.03 -0.22 -9.22
C THR A 282 -9.79 0.29 -10.64
N ILE A 283 -9.62 -0.61 -11.62
CA ILE A 283 -9.47 -0.25 -13.04
C ILE A 283 -10.69 0.50 -13.56
N LEU A 284 -11.90 -0.04 -13.36
CA LEU A 284 -13.13 0.55 -13.89
C LEU A 284 -13.44 1.93 -13.29
N SER A 285 -13.10 2.15 -12.02
CA SER A 285 -13.38 3.43 -11.34
C SER A 285 -12.41 4.55 -11.72
N GLY A 286 -11.27 4.25 -12.32
CA GLY A 286 -10.23 5.26 -12.61
C GLY A 286 -9.55 5.83 -11.35
N SER A 287 -9.88 5.31 -10.16
CA SER A 287 -9.41 5.83 -8.87
C SER A 287 -8.12 5.13 -8.45
N TYR A 288 -7.02 5.50 -9.11
CA TYR A 288 -5.69 4.90 -8.90
C TYR A 288 -4.91 5.62 -7.83
N PHE A 289 -4.18 4.87 -7.01
CA PHE A 289 -3.26 5.45 -6.05
C PHE A 289 -1.99 5.99 -6.72
N TYR A 290 -1.54 7.14 -6.26
CA TYR A 290 -0.26 7.74 -6.61
C TYR A 290 0.67 7.66 -5.40
N GLN A 291 1.75 6.91 -5.53
CA GLN A 291 2.75 6.82 -4.47
C GLN A 291 3.67 8.05 -4.52
N LEU A 292 3.75 8.78 -3.41
CA LEU A 292 4.67 9.91 -3.32
C LEU A 292 6.11 9.40 -3.36
N HIS A 293 6.94 10.03 -4.19
CA HIS A 293 8.33 9.61 -4.40
C HIS A 293 9.10 9.52 -3.06
N LYS A 294 9.92 8.47 -2.90
CA LYS A 294 10.66 8.19 -1.65
C LYS A 294 11.42 9.40 -1.08
N TYR A 295 12.06 10.19 -1.93
CA TYR A 295 12.80 11.39 -1.53
C TYR A 295 11.90 12.51 -1.01
N ALA A 296 10.69 12.65 -1.55
CA ALA A 296 9.72 13.62 -1.04
C ALA A 296 9.23 13.21 0.36
N ASN A 297 8.96 11.92 0.59
CA ASN A 297 8.63 11.44 1.93
C ASN A 297 9.76 11.72 2.94
N TRP A 298 11.02 11.47 2.56
CA TRP A 298 12.19 11.80 3.40
C TRP A 298 12.35 13.30 3.64
N ALA A 299 12.09 14.13 2.63
CA ALA A 299 12.15 15.58 2.78
C ALA A 299 11.11 16.08 3.80
N ILE A 300 9.86 15.59 3.72
CA ILE A 300 8.80 15.90 4.68
C ILE A 300 9.21 15.47 6.09
N ALA A 301 9.76 14.26 6.24
CA ALA A 301 10.23 13.73 7.52
C ALA A 301 11.37 14.58 8.11
N PHE A 302 12.34 14.95 7.27
CA PHE A 302 13.49 15.77 7.66
C PHE A 302 13.08 17.17 8.10
N ILE A 303 12.22 17.85 7.32
CA ILE A 303 11.71 19.18 7.65
C ILE A 303 10.91 19.15 8.96
N SER A 304 10.03 18.16 9.13
CA SER A 304 9.23 18.01 10.36
C SER A 304 10.11 17.82 11.59
N CYS A 305 11.13 16.95 11.49
CA CYS A 305 12.09 16.73 12.56
C CYS A 305 12.94 17.96 12.86
N PHE A 306 13.43 18.64 11.83
CA PHE A 306 14.21 19.87 11.96
C PHE A 306 13.41 20.96 12.70
N ILE A 307 12.13 21.15 12.38
CA ILE A 307 11.25 22.11 13.06
C ILE A 307 11.13 21.76 14.55
N VAL A 308 10.89 20.49 14.89
CA VAL A 308 10.78 20.04 16.29
C VAL A 308 12.08 20.30 17.06
N ILE A 309 13.23 19.97 16.47
CA ILE A 309 14.54 20.20 17.10
C ILE A 309 14.80 21.69 17.26
N LEU A 310 14.48 22.51 16.25
CA LEU A 310 14.67 23.95 16.31
C LEU A 310 13.81 24.60 17.41
N LEU A 311 12.55 24.16 17.54
CA LEU A 311 11.67 24.56 18.65
C LEU A 311 12.24 24.10 19.99
N SER A 312 12.74 22.86 20.08
CA SER A 312 13.43 22.36 21.27
C SER A 312 14.60 23.25 21.66
N LEU A 313 15.46 23.67 20.73
CA LEU A 313 16.59 24.55 21.06
C LEU A 313 16.18 25.99 21.40
N SER A 314 14.98 26.41 21.01
CA SER A 314 14.52 27.80 21.16
C SER A 314 13.71 28.05 22.43
N LEU A 315 13.02 27.03 22.96
CA LEU A 315 12.21 27.14 24.16
C LEU A 315 13.09 27.14 25.43
N ASN A 316 12.93 28.16 26.27
CA ASN A 316 13.57 28.30 27.59
C ASN A 316 12.49 28.37 28.68
N LEU A 317 11.74 27.28 28.85
CA LEU A 317 10.66 27.16 29.85
C LEU A 317 10.98 26.03 30.84
N GLY A 318 10.59 26.18 32.11
CA GLY A 318 10.77 25.12 33.11
C GLY A 318 10.03 23.81 32.77
N ILE A 319 8.92 23.91 32.03
CA ILE A 319 8.10 22.77 31.54
C ILE A 319 8.44 22.35 30.10
N LYS A 320 9.59 22.78 29.57
CA LYS A 320 10.00 22.54 28.19
C LYS A 320 9.90 21.07 27.76
N GLY A 321 10.33 20.14 28.61
CA GLY A 321 10.29 18.71 28.30
C GLY A 321 8.88 18.21 28.01
N LEU A 322 7.91 18.57 28.88
CA LEU A 322 6.51 18.19 28.71
C LEU A 322 5.90 18.82 27.46
N LEU A 323 6.13 20.12 27.23
CA LEU A 323 5.62 20.82 26.05
C LEU A 323 6.13 20.20 24.74
N LEU A 324 7.41 19.82 24.69
CA LEU A 324 7.98 19.18 23.49
C LEU A 324 7.36 17.81 23.24
N ARG A 325 7.05 17.03 24.28
CA ARG A 325 6.33 15.75 24.13
C ARG A 325 4.91 15.96 23.62
N ILE A 326 4.19 16.95 24.14
CA ILE A 326 2.84 17.31 23.65
C ILE A 326 2.89 17.71 22.17
N ILE A 327 3.86 18.55 21.78
CA ILE A 327 4.07 18.95 20.39
C ILE A 327 4.41 17.73 19.52
N GLN A 328 5.28 16.85 19.99
CA GLN A 328 5.65 15.63 19.27
C GLN A 328 4.45 14.72 19.01
N VAL A 329 3.61 14.47 20.03
CA VAL A 329 2.38 13.68 19.89
C VAL A 329 1.39 14.37 18.97
N GLY A 330 1.22 15.69 19.09
CA GLY A 330 0.35 16.48 18.23
C GLY A 330 0.79 16.43 16.75
N LEU A 331 2.09 16.53 16.48
CA LEU A 331 2.64 16.40 15.12
C LEU A 331 2.50 14.99 14.57
N LEU A 332 2.65 13.96 15.40
CA LEU A 332 2.41 12.58 14.98
C LEU A 332 0.93 12.39 14.60
N TYR A 333 0.00 12.82 15.45
CA TYR A 333 -1.43 12.79 15.16
C TYR A 333 -1.76 13.54 13.86
N LEU A 334 -1.21 14.76 13.70
CA LEU A 334 -1.42 15.56 12.49
C LEU A 334 -0.86 14.86 11.25
N SER A 335 0.31 14.23 11.35
CA SER A 335 0.91 13.46 10.24
C SER A 335 0.00 12.31 9.80
N ILE A 336 -0.52 11.54 10.76
CA ILE A 336 -1.47 10.45 10.49
C ILE A 336 -2.76 11.01 9.86
N ARG A 337 -3.28 12.14 10.38
CA ARG A 337 -4.51 12.76 9.89
C ARG A 337 -4.36 13.34 8.48
N ILE A 338 -3.23 13.98 8.18
CA ILE A 338 -2.90 14.51 6.85
C ILE A 338 -2.76 13.34 5.87
N GLY A 339 -2.03 12.28 6.24
CA GLY A 339 -1.88 11.11 5.38
C GLY A 339 -3.20 10.43 5.08
N TYR A 340 -4.06 10.28 6.09
CA TYR A 340 -5.40 9.77 5.88
C TYR A 340 -6.24 10.64 4.94
N TYR A 341 -6.15 11.97 5.07
CA TYR A 341 -6.85 12.90 4.18
C TYR A 341 -6.38 12.77 2.73
N PHE A 342 -5.07 12.75 2.49
CA PHE A 342 -4.52 12.56 1.14
C PHE A 342 -4.81 11.17 0.57
N PHE A 343 -4.82 10.14 1.41
CA PHE A 343 -5.14 8.78 1.01
C PHE A 343 -6.59 8.66 0.52
N ILE A 344 -7.54 9.27 1.23
CA ILE A 344 -8.98 9.12 0.92
C ILE A 344 -9.46 10.09 -0.16
N GLU A 345 -9.08 11.36 -0.05
CA GLU A 345 -9.66 12.45 -0.84
C GLU A 345 -8.86 12.75 -2.12
N HIS A 346 -7.61 12.29 -2.20
CA HIS A 346 -6.71 12.61 -3.32
C HIS A 346 -6.04 11.37 -3.93
N ASP A 347 -6.34 10.17 -3.42
CA ASP A 347 -5.69 8.91 -3.84
C ASP A 347 -4.15 9.00 -3.81
N VAL A 348 -3.58 9.76 -2.86
CA VAL A 348 -2.13 9.90 -2.70
C VAL A 348 -1.65 9.15 -1.48
N ILE A 349 -0.71 8.22 -1.70
CA ILE A 349 -0.04 7.47 -0.66
C ILE A 349 1.21 8.24 -0.20
N ILE A 350 1.17 8.75 1.03
CA ILE A 350 2.32 9.37 1.70
C ILE A 350 2.83 8.40 2.78
N ASN A 351 4.08 7.97 2.64
CA ASN A 351 4.66 7.03 3.58
C ASN A 351 5.16 7.75 4.84
N PHE A 352 4.27 7.93 5.81
CA PHE A 352 4.57 8.61 7.08
C PHE A 352 5.44 7.78 8.04
N SER A 353 5.81 6.55 7.71
CA SER A 353 6.76 5.76 8.51
C SER A 353 8.10 6.48 8.66
N TYR A 354 8.58 7.17 7.61
CA TYR A 354 9.80 7.98 7.70
C TYR A 354 9.66 9.14 8.69
N THR A 355 8.52 9.84 8.66
CA THR A 355 8.24 10.97 9.57
C THR A 355 8.14 10.48 11.02
N LEU A 356 7.44 9.37 11.26
CA LEU A 356 7.32 8.79 12.60
C LEU A 356 8.69 8.37 13.14
N LEU A 357 9.54 7.74 12.32
CA LEU A 357 10.89 7.34 12.70
C LEU A 357 11.77 8.56 13.03
N MET A 358 11.80 9.55 12.12
CA MET A 358 12.55 10.79 12.30
C MET A 358 12.11 11.58 13.53
N LEU A 359 10.81 11.65 13.82
CA LEU A 359 10.29 12.32 15.02
C LEU A 359 10.64 11.56 16.30
N THR A 360 10.63 10.22 16.26
CA THR A 360 11.00 9.37 17.39
C THR A 360 12.48 9.55 17.75
N PHE A 361 13.36 9.48 16.74
CA PHE A 361 14.80 9.64 16.94
C PHE A 361 15.29 11.08 17.03
N GLY A 362 14.51 12.06 16.59
CA GLY A 362 14.90 13.47 16.63
C GLY A 362 15.23 13.97 18.05
N LEU A 363 14.38 13.64 19.02
CA LEU A 363 14.63 14.00 20.42
C LEU A 363 15.73 13.14 21.05
N PHE A 364 15.78 11.85 20.73
CA PHE A 364 16.86 10.98 21.20
C PHE A 364 18.23 11.45 20.71
N ALA A 365 18.33 11.84 19.44
CA ALA A 365 19.53 12.46 18.85
C ALA A 365 19.87 13.79 19.53
N CYS A 366 18.86 14.58 19.93
CA CYS A 366 19.07 15.80 20.69
C CYS A 366 19.70 15.52 22.06
N ASP A 367 19.23 14.49 22.76
CA ASP A 367 19.77 14.08 24.07
C ASP A 367 21.21 13.57 23.93
N ILE A 368 21.49 12.73 22.92
CA ILE A 368 22.85 12.28 22.57
C ILE A 368 23.76 13.47 22.32
N TRP A 369 23.31 14.43 21.50
CA TRP A 369 24.10 15.61 21.15
C TRP A 369 24.44 16.45 22.38
N ILE A 370 23.45 16.70 23.25
CA ILE A 370 23.66 17.44 24.51
C ILE A 370 24.64 16.69 25.42
N GLY A 371 24.49 15.37 25.54
CA GLY A 371 25.40 14.50 26.29
C GLY A 371 26.85 14.62 25.80
N PHE A 372 27.08 14.44 24.50
CA PHE A 372 28.43 14.57 23.91
C PHE A 372 29.04 15.95 24.13
N THR A 373 28.26 17.04 23.94
CA THR A 373 28.79 18.40 24.17
C THR A 373 29.14 18.65 25.64
N THR A 374 28.45 17.99 26.58
CA THR A 374 28.73 18.10 28.01
C THR A 374 29.98 17.32 28.39
N ILE A 375 30.11 16.08 27.90
CA ILE A 375 31.31 15.24 28.10
C ILE A 375 32.54 15.94 27.51
N PHE A 376 32.44 16.45 26.28
CA PHE A 376 33.57 17.12 25.63
C PHE A 376 34.03 18.36 26.41
N ARG A 377 33.09 19.16 26.94
CA ARG A 377 33.43 20.30 27.83
C ARG A 377 34.07 19.84 29.14
N TRP A 378 33.58 18.76 29.72
CA TRP A 378 34.16 18.19 30.94
C TRP A 378 35.59 17.71 30.70
N ILE A 379 35.85 16.95 29.63
CA ILE A 379 37.18 16.51 29.23
C ILE A 379 38.10 17.70 28.94
N ALA A 380 37.63 18.68 28.14
CA ALA A 380 38.40 19.90 27.87
C ALA A 380 38.73 20.67 29.16
N GLY A 381 37.82 20.68 30.13
CA GLY A 381 38.04 21.25 31.46
C GLY A 381 39.09 20.50 32.30
N LEU A 382 39.21 19.17 32.16
CA LEU A 382 40.26 18.39 32.81
C LEU A 382 41.66 18.69 32.24
N PHE A 383 41.75 19.02 30.95
CA PHE A 383 43.02 19.39 30.29
C PHE A 383 43.34 20.88 30.35
N ALA A 384 42.38 21.73 30.76
CA ALA A 384 42.64 23.13 31.03
C ALA A 384 43.43 23.25 32.35
N LYS A 385 44.75 23.49 32.25
CA LYS A 385 45.61 23.75 33.42
C LYS A 385 44.99 24.87 34.27
N PRO A 386 44.98 24.75 35.62
CA PRO A 386 44.58 25.87 36.47
C PRO A 386 45.56 27.02 36.23
N ASP A 387 45.03 28.19 35.90
CA ASP A 387 45.82 29.39 35.70
C ASP A 387 46.52 29.75 37.02
N LYS A 388 47.84 29.58 37.07
CA LYS A 388 48.71 29.91 38.22
C LYS A 388 48.90 31.43 38.39
N SER A 389 47.91 32.26 38.06
CA SER A 389 48.03 33.72 38.12
C SER A 389 47.40 34.37 39.37
N LYS A 390 46.73 33.61 40.25
CA LYS A 390 46.08 34.14 41.47
C LYS A 390 46.69 33.71 42.81
N ALA A 391 47.94 33.25 42.84
CA ALA A 391 48.61 32.84 44.09
C ALA A 391 49.62 33.86 44.66
N ASN A 392 49.92 34.97 43.99
CA ASN A 392 51.05 35.85 44.37
C ASN A 392 50.70 37.30 44.78
N ASN A 393 49.44 37.63 45.07
CA ASN A 393 49.07 38.98 45.52
C ASN A 393 48.50 39.04 46.95
N ILE A 394 49.02 38.22 47.87
CA ILE A 394 48.79 38.41 49.31
C ILE A 394 50.15 38.45 50.02
N TYR A 395 51.06 39.33 49.60
CA TYR A 395 52.10 39.94 50.43
C TYR A 395 52.62 41.17 49.67
N ILE A 396 52.80 42.30 50.36
CA ILE A 396 53.12 43.67 49.87
C ILE A 396 51.82 44.42 49.45
N ARG A 397 51.28 45.39 50.21
CA ARG A 397 51.89 46.42 51.06
C ARG A 397 50.90 46.91 52.11
#